data_AF-A0A561PLG2-F1
#
_entry.id   AF-A0A561PLG2-F1
#
_cell.length_a   1.000
_cell.length_b   1.000
_cell.length_c   1.000
_cell.angle_alpha   90.00
_cell.angle_beta   90.00
_cell.angle_gamma   90.00
#
_symmetry.space_group_name_H-M   'P 1'
#
loop_
_entity.id
_entity.type
_entity.pdbx_description
1 polymer ?
#
loop_
_entity_poly.entity_id
_entity_poly.type
_entity_poly.pdbx_seq_one_letter_code
_entity_poly.pdbx_strand_id
1 'polypeptide(L)'
;MKKLFICLTLLLASLGIVKAQESPVGAWTATSGDITSVLLITPSWFTVTDYRAADFVSTYGGTWQQAGNGETTVAISFNTANPNQVGQNARVPVTMENGQLVTNAIGGGSQRWTRLDDGGGPLAGKWKITARENNGKMNTIPDGPRQTFKILTGTRFQWVAVNLSTGEFFGTGGGTYTFDNGTYTEKIAFFSRDNTRVGAALSFKGKVNGNEWDHSGLSSKGDPIHEVWIKTLE
;
A
#
# COMPACT_ATOMS: atom_id res chain seq x y z
N MET A 1 -42.22 -8.25 62.70
CA MET A 1 -40.82 -7.85 62.41
C MET A 1 -40.09 -9.04 61.77
N LYS A 2 -39.92 -9.04 60.45
CA LYS A 2 -38.99 -9.95 59.75
C LYS A 2 -38.21 -9.09 58.75
N LYS A 3 -36.93 -8.85 59.05
CA LYS A 3 -36.01 -8.12 58.18
C LYS A 3 -35.59 -9.07 57.06
N LEU A 4 -35.94 -8.71 55.82
CA LEU A 4 -35.47 -9.40 54.62
C LEU A 4 -34.10 -8.80 54.27
N PHE A 5 -33.04 -9.60 54.42
CA PHE A 5 -31.69 -9.23 53.97
C PHE A 5 -31.63 -9.39 52.45
N ILE A 6 -31.52 -8.25 51.73
CA ILE A 6 -31.18 -8.24 50.31
C ILE A 6 -29.67 -8.42 50.22
N CYS A 7 -29.26 -9.63 49.81
CA CYS A 7 -27.87 -9.92 49.47
C CYS A 7 -27.60 -9.34 48.07
N LEU A 8 -26.93 -8.20 48.00
CA LEU A 8 -26.49 -7.58 46.76
C LEU A 8 -25.28 -8.36 46.25
N THR A 9 -25.50 -9.36 45.41
CA THR A 9 -24.42 -10.01 44.65
C THR A 9 -23.90 -9.04 43.61
N LEU A 10 -22.73 -8.43 43.89
CA LEU A 10 -21.90 -7.79 42.87
C LEU A 10 -21.55 -8.83 41.80
N LEU A 11 -22.20 -8.74 40.64
CA LEU A 11 -21.71 -9.37 39.43
C LEU A 11 -20.42 -8.62 39.05
N LEU A 12 -19.26 -9.16 39.40
CA LEU A 12 -18.01 -8.78 38.76
C LEU A 12 -18.12 -9.20 37.29
N ALA A 13 -18.56 -8.28 36.44
CA ALA A 13 -18.32 -8.38 35.01
C ALA A 13 -16.80 -8.36 34.82
N SER A 14 -16.21 -9.53 34.62
CA SER A 14 -14.87 -9.66 34.07
C SER A 14 -14.91 -9.05 32.67
N LEU A 15 -14.66 -7.74 32.60
CA LEU A 15 -14.30 -7.04 31.38
C LEU A 15 -12.98 -7.67 30.93
N GLY A 16 -13.08 -8.76 30.16
CA GLY A 16 -11.97 -9.24 29.36
C GLY A 16 -11.53 -8.06 28.52
N ILE A 17 -10.32 -7.55 28.77
CA ILE A 17 -9.69 -6.57 27.91
C ILE A 17 -9.48 -7.29 26.58
N VAL A 18 -10.41 -7.13 25.66
CA VAL A 18 -10.20 -7.48 24.26
C VAL A 18 -9.06 -6.59 23.82
N LYS A 19 -7.83 -7.12 23.76
CA LYS A 19 -6.74 -6.41 23.12
C LYS A 19 -7.16 -6.21 21.66
N ALA A 20 -7.45 -4.97 21.30
CA ALA A 20 -7.66 -4.62 19.90
C ALA A 20 -6.42 -5.10 19.13
N GLN A 21 -6.64 -5.94 18.12
CA GLN A 21 -5.55 -6.40 17.27
C GLN A 21 -4.95 -5.18 16.58
N GLU A 22 -3.64 -4.98 16.70
CA GLU A 22 -2.96 -3.89 16.02
C GLU A 22 -3.18 -3.99 14.51
N SER A 23 -3.53 -2.87 13.89
CA SER A 23 -3.84 -2.81 12.46
C SER A 23 -2.58 -3.08 11.62
N PRO A 24 -2.66 -3.95 10.59
CA PRO A 24 -1.57 -4.17 9.65
C PRO A 24 -1.41 -3.02 8.66
N VAL A 25 -2.35 -2.07 8.58
CA VAL A 25 -2.27 -0.90 7.71
C VAL A 25 -1.00 -0.08 8.01
N GLY A 26 -0.37 0.40 6.95
CA GLY A 26 0.90 1.14 6.99
C GLY A 26 1.96 0.55 6.09
N ALA A 27 3.18 1.07 6.24
CA ALA A 27 4.35 0.58 5.54
C ALA A 27 5.21 -0.29 6.46
N TRP A 28 5.82 -1.31 5.86
CA TRP A 28 6.64 -2.30 6.54
C TRP A 28 7.86 -2.63 5.71
N THR A 29 8.94 -3.08 6.35
CA THR A 29 10.15 -3.51 5.67
C THR A 29 10.73 -4.80 6.27
N ALA A 30 11.38 -5.58 5.41
CA ALA A 30 12.20 -6.71 5.80
C ALA A 30 13.50 -6.68 4.98
N THR A 31 14.53 -7.34 5.50
CA THR A 31 15.82 -7.45 4.81
C THR A 31 16.29 -8.90 4.88
N SER A 32 16.73 -9.43 3.74
CA SER A 32 17.31 -10.77 3.63
C SER A 32 18.56 -10.70 2.75
N GLY A 33 19.73 -10.82 3.36
CA GLY A 33 21.00 -10.55 2.68
C GLY A 33 21.06 -9.10 2.19
N ASP A 34 21.16 -8.92 0.87
CA ASP A 34 21.20 -7.62 0.19
C ASP A 34 19.85 -7.16 -0.37
N ILE A 35 18.80 -7.96 -0.22
CA ILE A 35 17.44 -7.63 -0.65
C ILE A 35 16.73 -6.86 0.46
N THR A 36 16.19 -5.70 0.09
CA THR A 36 15.21 -4.96 0.89
C THR A 36 13.83 -5.19 0.32
N SER A 37 12.91 -5.67 1.16
CA SER A 37 11.49 -5.79 0.85
C SER A 37 10.73 -4.64 1.49
N VAL A 38 9.80 -4.03 0.77
CA VAL A 38 8.86 -3.04 1.28
C VAL A 38 7.44 -3.52 1.02
N LEU A 39 6.65 -3.59 2.08
CA LEU A 39 5.23 -3.96 2.07
C LEU A 39 4.41 -2.72 2.40
N LEU A 40 3.55 -2.31 1.47
CA LEU A 40 2.58 -1.23 1.68
C LEU A 40 1.19 -1.82 1.83
N ILE A 41 0.49 -1.46 2.90
CA ILE A 41 -0.86 -1.94 3.20
C ILE A 41 -1.79 -0.74 3.38
N THR A 42 -2.84 -0.69 2.56
CA THR A 42 -4.02 0.17 2.75
C THR A 42 -5.19 -0.71 3.23
N PRO A 43 -6.37 -0.15 3.56
CA PRO A 43 -7.48 -0.95 4.09
C PRO A 43 -7.91 -2.16 3.25
N SER A 44 -7.75 -2.11 1.93
CA SER A 44 -8.20 -3.18 1.02
C SER A 44 -7.15 -3.64 0.02
N TRP A 45 -5.97 -2.98 -0.03
CA TRP A 45 -4.92 -3.28 -1.00
C TRP A 45 -3.56 -3.44 -0.32
N PHE A 46 -2.70 -4.23 -0.96
CA PHE A 46 -1.30 -4.33 -0.57
C PHE A 46 -0.38 -4.43 -1.79
N THR A 47 0.87 -4.05 -1.60
CA THR A 47 1.97 -4.35 -2.52
C THR A 47 3.19 -4.78 -1.75
N VAL A 48 3.97 -5.67 -2.34
CA VAL A 48 5.32 -6.03 -1.89
C VAL A 48 6.28 -5.74 -3.03
N THR A 49 7.38 -5.07 -2.72
CA THR A 49 8.45 -4.80 -3.67
C THR A 49 9.80 -5.14 -3.08
N ASP A 50 10.58 -5.93 -3.82
CA ASP A 50 11.94 -6.29 -3.51
C ASP A 50 12.90 -5.52 -4.41
N TYR A 51 13.95 -4.97 -3.81
CA TYR A 51 15.03 -4.28 -4.52
C TYR A 51 16.37 -4.46 -3.80
N ARG A 52 17.46 -4.25 -4.54
CA ARG A 52 18.84 -4.36 -4.08
C ARG A 52 19.60 -3.12 -4.52
N ALA A 53 20.06 -2.31 -3.56
CA ALA A 53 20.68 -1.02 -3.88
C ALA A 53 19.79 -0.21 -4.85
N ALA A 54 20.24 0.01 -6.10
CA ALA A 54 19.44 0.69 -7.12
C ALA A 54 18.60 -0.26 -8.01
N ASP A 55 18.81 -1.56 -7.92
CA ASP A 55 18.20 -2.54 -8.81
C ASP A 55 16.87 -3.03 -8.28
N PHE A 56 15.83 -2.87 -9.09
CA PHE A 56 14.54 -3.50 -8.88
C PHE A 56 14.66 -5.02 -9.07
N VAL A 57 14.11 -5.80 -8.14
CA VAL A 57 14.13 -7.28 -8.22
C VAL A 57 12.74 -7.81 -8.58
N SER A 58 11.73 -7.52 -7.77
CA SER A 58 10.38 -8.01 -8.02
C SER A 58 9.32 -7.13 -7.36
N THR A 59 8.08 -7.23 -7.85
CA THR A 59 6.89 -6.75 -7.15
C THR A 59 5.69 -7.64 -7.40
N TYR A 60 4.82 -7.72 -6.40
CA TYR A 60 3.48 -8.29 -6.51
C TYR A 60 2.51 -7.52 -5.61
N GLY A 61 1.22 -7.69 -5.87
CA GLY A 61 0.19 -7.02 -5.07
C GLY A 61 -1.22 -7.39 -5.50
N GLY A 62 -2.18 -6.87 -4.75
CA GLY A 62 -3.59 -7.09 -4.98
C GLY A 62 -4.40 -6.73 -3.75
N THR A 63 -5.55 -7.38 -3.58
CA THR A 63 -6.47 -7.09 -2.50
C THR A 63 -6.26 -8.00 -1.30
N TRP A 64 -6.68 -7.53 -0.13
CA TRP A 64 -6.72 -8.36 1.07
C TRP A 64 -7.96 -8.06 1.90
N GLN A 65 -8.36 -9.04 2.71
CA GLN A 65 -9.44 -8.91 3.68
C GLN A 65 -9.18 -9.82 4.88
N GLN A 66 -9.36 -9.29 6.09
CA GLN A 66 -9.24 -10.09 7.30
C GLN A 66 -10.32 -11.19 7.31
N ALA A 67 -9.91 -12.44 7.51
CA ALA A 67 -10.80 -13.60 7.49
C ALA A 67 -11.19 -14.10 8.91
N GLY A 68 -10.65 -13.47 9.96
CA GLY A 68 -10.79 -13.88 11.36
C GLY A 68 -9.71 -14.86 11.81
N ASN A 69 -9.60 -15.13 13.12
CA ASN A 69 -8.65 -16.11 13.70
C ASN A 69 -7.17 -15.94 13.30
N GLY A 70 -6.72 -14.72 13.01
CA GLY A 70 -5.35 -14.45 12.56
C GLY A 70 -5.09 -14.80 11.08
N GLU A 71 -6.12 -15.11 10.30
CA GLU A 71 -6.02 -15.33 8.86
C GLU A 71 -6.44 -14.10 8.06
N THR A 72 -5.83 -13.95 6.90
CA THR A 72 -6.16 -12.94 5.88
C THR A 72 -6.37 -13.62 4.54
N THR A 73 -7.46 -13.29 3.86
CA THR A 73 -7.65 -13.66 2.45
C THR A 73 -6.90 -12.64 1.60
N VAL A 74 -6.04 -13.11 0.70
CA VAL A 74 -5.34 -12.28 -0.30
C VAL A 74 -5.73 -12.73 -1.69
N ALA A 75 -5.93 -11.77 -2.60
CA ALA A 75 -6.13 -12.01 -4.03
C ALA A 75 -5.00 -11.35 -4.81
N ILE A 76 -4.23 -12.13 -5.58
CA ILE A 76 -3.09 -11.59 -6.33
C ILE A 76 -3.58 -11.01 -7.66
N SER A 77 -3.40 -9.70 -7.84
CA SER A 77 -3.76 -9.00 -9.07
C SER A 77 -2.60 -8.89 -10.07
N PHE A 78 -1.37 -8.90 -9.58
CA PHE A 78 -0.16 -8.96 -10.41
C PHE A 78 0.99 -9.58 -9.62
N ASN A 79 1.88 -10.28 -10.31
CA ASN A 79 3.11 -10.81 -9.72
C ASN A 79 4.18 -10.95 -10.81
N THR A 80 5.26 -10.18 -10.69
CA THR A 80 6.36 -10.17 -11.67
C THR A 80 7.28 -11.38 -11.58
N ALA A 81 7.42 -11.99 -10.40
CA ALA A 81 8.26 -13.15 -10.18
C ALA A 81 7.52 -14.47 -10.45
N ASN A 82 6.21 -14.51 -10.18
CA ASN A 82 5.38 -15.71 -10.39
C ASN A 82 4.00 -15.35 -11.00
N PRO A 83 3.93 -15.13 -12.32
CA PRO A 83 2.69 -14.75 -13.00
C PRO A 83 1.54 -15.77 -12.85
N ASN A 84 1.85 -17.05 -12.60
CA ASN A 84 0.85 -18.10 -12.42
C ASN A 84 -0.03 -17.88 -11.17
N GLN A 85 0.41 -17.04 -10.21
CA GLN A 85 -0.37 -16.69 -9.03
C GLN A 85 -1.46 -15.65 -9.30
N VAL A 86 -1.43 -14.96 -10.43
CA VAL A 86 -2.44 -13.94 -10.78
C VAL A 86 -3.83 -14.58 -10.82
N GLY A 87 -4.79 -13.92 -10.17
CA GLY A 87 -6.18 -14.40 -10.05
C GLY A 87 -6.39 -15.46 -8.98
N GLN A 88 -5.34 -15.95 -8.32
CA GLN A 88 -5.48 -16.87 -7.20
C GLN A 88 -5.87 -16.13 -5.91
N ASN A 89 -6.70 -16.80 -5.12
CA ASN A 89 -7.03 -16.40 -3.75
C ASN A 89 -6.36 -17.37 -2.78
N ALA A 90 -5.75 -16.85 -1.71
CA ALA A 90 -5.16 -17.67 -0.66
C ALA A 90 -5.56 -17.13 0.71
N ARG A 91 -5.69 -18.02 1.69
CA ARG A 91 -5.70 -17.63 3.10
C ARG A 91 -4.30 -17.77 3.65
N VAL A 92 -3.76 -16.67 4.17
CA VAL A 92 -2.43 -16.61 4.75
C VAL A 92 -2.53 -16.20 6.22
N PRO A 93 -1.78 -16.86 7.12
CA PRO A 93 -1.59 -16.38 8.48
C PRO A 93 -0.94 -14.99 8.46
N VAL A 94 -1.54 -14.06 9.20
CA VAL A 94 -1.01 -12.71 9.44
C VAL A 94 -1.17 -12.38 10.92
N THR A 95 -0.05 -12.26 11.62
CA THR A 95 -0.03 -11.97 13.05
C THR A 95 0.80 -10.74 13.37
N MET A 96 0.48 -10.12 14.50
CA MET A 96 1.26 -9.04 15.09
C MET A 96 1.97 -9.61 16.32
N GLU A 97 3.30 -9.62 16.31
CA GLU A 97 4.13 -10.18 17.37
C GLU A 97 5.19 -9.15 17.77
N ASN A 98 5.14 -8.67 19.03
CA ASN A 98 6.11 -7.70 19.56
C ASN A 98 6.28 -6.45 18.67
N GLY A 99 5.19 -5.94 18.10
CA GLY A 99 5.20 -4.78 17.19
C GLY A 99 5.69 -5.06 15.77
N GLN A 100 6.00 -6.32 15.44
CA GLN A 100 6.34 -6.76 14.09
C GLN A 100 5.16 -7.45 13.43
N LEU A 101 4.98 -7.22 12.13
CA LEU A 101 4.06 -7.98 11.31
C LEU A 101 4.74 -9.29 10.91
N VAL A 102 4.03 -10.41 11.03
CA VAL A 102 4.49 -11.72 10.57
C VAL A 102 3.51 -12.22 9.52
N THR A 103 4.02 -12.48 8.31
CA THR A 103 3.21 -12.97 7.19
C THR A 103 3.78 -14.26 6.65
N ASN A 104 2.91 -15.13 6.16
CA ASN A 104 3.35 -16.30 5.39
C ASN A 104 3.09 -16.09 3.90
N ALA A 105 4.08 -16.41 3.05
CA ALA A 105 3.94 -16.30 1.61
C ALA A 105 3.05 -17.42 1.04
N ILE A 106 2.43 -17.15 -0.11
CA ILE A 106 1.71 -18.17 -0.88
C ILE A 106 2.74 -19.17 -1.44
N GLY A 107 2.79 -20.36 -0.86
CA GLY A 107 3.80 -21.39 -1.16
C GLY A 107 4.73 -21.75 0.00
N GLY A 108 4.57 -21.10 1.16
CA GLY A 108 5.34 -21.39 2.38
C GLY A 108 6.44 -20.35 2.65
N GLY A 109 7.02 -20.43 3.85
CA GLY A 109 7.96 -19.42 4.35
C GLY A 109 7.26 -18.34 5.17
N SER A 110 7.88 -17.96 6.28
CA SER A 110 7.41 -16.89 7.17
C SER A 110 8.37 -15.70 7.05
N GLN A 111 7.81 -14.51 6.97
CA GLN A 111 8.56 -13.26 6.90
C GLN A 111 8.14 -12.35 8.05
N ARG A 112 9.14 -11.82 8.77
CA ARG A 112 8.94 -10.79 9.81
C ARG A 112 9.24 -9.43 9.22
N TRP A 113 8.36 -8.48 9.48
CA TRP A 113 8.47 -7.12 9.00
C TRP A 113 8.56 -6.12 10.15
N THR A 114 9.39 -5.11 9.96
CA THR A 114 9.54 -3.97 10.85
C THR A 114 8.72 -2.81 10.32
N ARG A 115 7.96 -2.15 11.20
CA ARG A 115 7.09 -1.04 10.83
C ARG A 115 7.92 0.16 10.37
N LEU A 116 7.49 0.81 9.28
CA LEU A 116 8.03 2.06 8.75
C LEU A 116 7.10 3.24 9.02
N ASP A 117 5.78 3.03 8.92
CA ASP A 117 4.75 4.00 9.31
C ASP A 117 3.40 3.31 9.59
N ASP A 118 2.45 4.07 10.13
CA ASP A 118 1.11 3.60 10.52
C ASP A 118 0.03 3.78 9.43
N GLY A 119 0.41 4.22 8.22
CA GLY A 119 -0.53 4.37 7.10
C GLY A 119 -1.54 5.52 7.21
N GLY A 120 -1.37 6.44 8.16
CA GLY A 120 -2.16 7.68 8.25
C GLY A 120 -1.61 8.78 7.33
N GLY A 121 -2.33 9.90 7.18
CA GLY A 121 -1.85 11.07 6.43
C GLY A 121 -2.76 11.46 5.26
N PRO A 122 -2.55 12.67 4.69
CA PRO A 122 -3.48 13.29 3.76
C PRO A 122 -3.64 12.52 2.44
N LEU A 123 -2.57 11.86 1.98
CA LEU A 123 -2.57 11.08 0.73
C LEU A 123 -2.68 9.58 0.97
N ALA A 124 -2.73 9.08 2.21
CA ALA A 124 -2.77 7.64 2.46
C ALA A 124 -4.00 6.99 1.81
N GLY A 125 -3.78 5.91 1.06
CA GLY A 125 -4.81 5.19 0.31
C GLY A 125 -4.34 4.74 -1.08
N LYS A 126 -5.27 4.12 -1.82
CA LYS A 126 -5.08 3.77 -3.23
C LYS A 126 -5.70 4.85 -4.10
N TRP A 127 -4.94 5.32 -5.09
CA TRP A 127 -5.33 6.38 -6.02
C TRP A 127 -5.17 5.88 -7.44
N LYS A 128 -6.21 6.00 -8.26
CA LYS A 128 -6.17 5.65 -9.69
C LYS A 128 -6.05 6.92 -10.53
N ILE A 129 -5.15 6.95 -11.51
CA ILE A 129 -5.11 8.07 -12.45
C ILE A 129 -6.38 8.07 -13.32
N THR A 130 -7.03 9.22 -13.47
CA THR A 130 -8.28 9.35 -14.23
C THR A 130 -8.21 10.43 -15.31
N ALA A 131 -7.24 11.33 -15.24
CA ALA A 131 -6.96 12.26 -16.32
C ALA A 131 -5.46 12.58 -16.38
N ARG A 132 -4.99 12.93 -17.57
CA ARG A 132 -3.65 13.45 -17.78
C ARG A 132 -3.64 14.52 -18.87
N GLU A 133 -2.80 15.52 -18.69
CA GLU A 133 -2.60 16.53 -19.71
C GLU A 133 -1.77 15.95 -20.87
N ASN A 134 -2.18 16.29 -22.08
CA ASN A 134 -1.40 16.04 -23.28
C ASN A 134 -1.55 17.25 -24.21
N ASN A 135 -0.42 17.83 -24.64
CA ASN A 135 -0.37 19.03 -25.49
C ASN A 135 -1.24 20.19 -24.94
N GLY A 136 -1.15 20.48 -23.64
CA GLY A 136 -1.88 21.58 -23.00
C GLY A 136 -3.37 21.35 -22.78
N LYS A 137 -3.89 20.15 -23.10
CA LYS A 137 -5.29 19.78 -22.86
C LYS A 137 -5.39 18.62 -21.88
N MET A 138 -6.24 18.75 -20.86
CA MET A 138 -6.56 17.66 -19.96
C MET A 138 -7.41 16.61 -20.70
N ASN A 139 -6.97 15.34 -20.66
CA ASN A 139 -7.67 14.22 -21.28
C ASN A 139 -8.07 13.20 -20.23
N THR A 140 -9.35 12.85 -20.18
CA THR A 140 -9.85 11.77 -19.33
C THR A 140 -9.30 10.44 -19.83
N ILE A 141 -8.87 9.60 -18.89
CA ILE A 141 -8.45 8.22 -19.12
C ILE A 141 -9.68 7.34 -18.88
N PRO A 142 -10.20 6.65 -19.92
CA PRO A 142 -11.33 5.76 -19.75
C PRO A 142 -11.02 4.65 -18.75
N ASP A 143 -12.04 4.22 -18.01
CA ASP A 143 -11.87 3.07 -17.14
C ASP A 143 -11.65 1.80 -17.97
N GLY A 144 -10.81 0.91 -17.46
CA GLY A 144 -10.40 -0.27 -18.20
C GLY A 144 -9.45 -1.18 -17.42
N PRO A 145 -9.11 -2.34 -17.99
CA PRO A 145 -8.26 -3.33 -17.32
C PRO A 145 -6.82 -2.82 -17.15
N ARG A 146 -6.31 -2.05 -18.11
CA ARG A 146 -5.02 -1.36 -17.98
C ARG A 146 -5.19 -0.15 -17.06
N GLN A 147 -4.58 -0.21 -15.89
CA GLN A 147 -4.64 0.84 -14.88
C GLN A 147 -3.25 1.29 -14.46
N THR A 148 -3.16 2.54 -14.05
CA THR A 148 -2.04 3.04 -13.25
C THR A 148 -2.61 3.55 -11.95
N PHE A 149 -2.10 3.03 -10.83
CA PHE A 149 -2.52 3.45 -9.51
C PHE A 149 -1.31 3.70 -8.61
N LYS A 150 -1.50 4.55 -7.60
CA LYS A 150 -0.57 4.80 -6.51
C LYS A 150 -1.12 4.18 -5.24
N ILE A 151 -0.29 3.41 -4.54
CA ILE A 151 -0.50 2.99 -3.17
C ILE A 151 0.34 3.91 -2.31
N LEU A 152 -0.31 4.71 -1.47
CA LEU A 152 0.35 5.59 -0.51
C LEU A 152 -0.03 5.17 0.91
N THR A 153 0.96 5.17 1.77
CA THR A 153 0.83 5.03 3.23
C THR A 153 1.20 6.37 3.85
N GLY A 154 1.69 6.44 5.10
CA GLY A 154 2.00 7.73 5.70
C GLY A 154 3.23 8.41 5.15
N THR A 155 4.24 7.64 4.78
CA THR A 155 5.53 8.17 4.32
C THR A 155 6.09 7.40 3.13
N ARG A 156 5.41 6.33 2.67
CA ARG A 156 5.83 5.54 1.52
C ARG A 156 4.78 5.57 0.41
N PHE A 157 5.28 5.48 -0.81
CA PHE A 157 4.45 5.38 -2.00
C PHE A 157 5.01 4.32 -2.96
N GLN A 158 4.12 3.78 -3.79
CA GLN A 158 4.46 3.03 -4.98
C GLN A 158 3.41 3.33 -6.05
N TRP A 159 3.82 3.73 -7.25
CA TRP A 159 2.95 3.69 -8.42
C TRP A 159 3.14 2.38 -9.18
N VAL A 160 2.07 1.81 -9.71
CA VAL A 160 2.07 0.56 -10.47
C VAL A 160 1.26 0.76 -11.74
N ALA A 161 1.83 0.41 -12.89
CA ALA A 161 1.12 0.30 -14.16
C ALA A 161 0.96 -1.18 -14.51
N VAL A 162 -0.27 -1.66 -14.62
CA VAL A 162 -0.59 -3.09 -14.80
C VAL A 162 -1.92 -3.26 -15.55
N ASN A 163 -2.11 -4.39 -16.19
CA ASN A 163 -3.42 -4.88 -16.61
C ASN A 163 -4.02 -5.75 -15.49
N LEU A 164 -5.09 -5.30 -14.83
CA LEU A 164 -5.72 -6.01 -13.71
C LEU A 164 -6.52 -7.25 -14.14
N SER A 165 -6.88 -7.39 -15.42
CA SER A 165 -7.58 -8.59 -15.90
C SER A 165 -6.62 -9.72 -16.28
N THR A 166 -5.41 -9.39 -16.72
CA THR A 166 -4.39 -10.39 -17.14
C THR A 166 -3.20 -10.51 -16.19
N GLY A 167 -3.01 -9.54 -15.29
CA GLY A 167 -1.82 -9.39 -14.46
C GLY A 167 -0.58 -8.86 -15.20
N GLU A 168 -0.71 -8.47 -16.47
CA GLU A 168 0.42 -7.98 -17.28
C GLU A 168 1.03 -6.72 -16.66
N PHE A 169 2.30 -6.81 -16.27
CA PHE A 169 3.01 -5.74 -15.59
C PHE A 169 3.70 -4.79 -16.59
N PHE A 170 3.44 -3.49 -16.46
CA PHE A 170 4.02 -2.46 -17.33
C PHE A 170 5.10 -1.63 -16.64
N GLY A 171 5.13 -1.53 -15.32
CA GLY A 171 6.20 -0.82 -14.60
C GLY A 171 5.78 -0.37 -13.21
N THR A 172 6.78 -0.08 -12.39
CA THR A 172 6.58 0.49 -11.06
C THR A 172 7.76 1.37 -10.65
N GLY A 173 7.49 2.30 -9.74
CA GLY A 173 8.49 3.04 -9.00
C GLY A 173 7.92 3.41 -7.64
N GLY A 174 8.79 3.61 -6.66
CA GLY A 174 8.37 3.88 -5.30
C GLY A 174 9.52 4.26 -4.40
N GLY A 175 9.18 4.59 -3.16
CA GLY A 175 10.11 5.09 -2.17
C GLY A 175 9.39 5.87 -1.09
N THR A 176 9.99 6.98 -0.66
CA THR A 176 9.42 7.84 0.39
C THR A 176 8.75 9.07 -0.21
N TYR A 177 7.77 9.63 0.47
CA TYR A 177 7.21 10.92 0.08
C TYR A 177 6.94 11.84 1.28
N THR A 178 6.79 13.14 0.98
CA THR A 178 6.17 14.13 1.88
C THR A 178 5.07 14.88 1.14
N PHE A 179 4.10 15.42 1.89
CA PHE A 179 3.05 16.27 1.35
C PHE A 179 2.77 17.45 2.28
N ASP A 180 3.47 18.55 2.03
CA ASP A 180 3.48 19.72 2.91
C ASP A 180 3.18 20.99 2.11
N ASN A 181 2.25 21.82 2.61
CA ASN A 181 1.89 23.10 2.01
C ASN A 181 1.60 23.03 0.49
N GLY A 182 0.89 21.99 0.05
CA GLY A 182 0.54 21.78 -1.35
C GLY A 182 1.70 21.31 -2.24
N THR A 183 2.81 20.88 -1.65
CA THR A 183 3.96 20.30 -2.36
C THR A 183 4.09 18.83 -2.02
N TYR A 184 3.99 17.98 -3.05
CA TYR A 184 4.23 16.54 -2.98
C TYR A 184 5.66 16.25 -3.45
N THR A 185 6.50 15.68 -2.59
CA THR A 185 7.89 15.35 -2.94
C THR A 185 8.13 13.86 -2.83
N GLU A 186 8.54 13.23 -3.94
CA GLU A 186 8.93 11.82 -4.01
C GLU A 186 10.45 11.68 -3.93
N LYS A 187 10.94 10.73 -3.13
CA LYS A 187 12.32 10.25 -3.20
C LYS A 187 12.34 8.81 -3.67
N ILE A 188 12.92 8.57 -4.83
CA ILE A 188 12.88 7.28 -5.51
C ILE A 188 13.85 6.29 -4.84
N ALA A 189 13.32 5.17 -4.36
CA ALA A 189 14.11 4.06 -3.81
C ALA A 189 14.28 2.92 -4.81
N PHE A 190 13.29 2.70 -5.69
CA PHE A 190 13.33 1.70 -6.74
C PHE A 190 12.54 2.16 -7.97
N PHE A 191 12.94 1.67 -9.15
CA PHE A 191 12.27 1.95 -10.41
C PHE A 191 12.50 0.80 -11.40
N SER A 192 11.45 0.13 -11.85
CA SER A 192 11.57 -1.15 -12.60
C SER A 192 12.00 -1.00 -14.06
N ARG A 193 11.91 0.21 -14.63
CA ARG A 193 12.25 0.49 -16.03
C ARG A 193 13.54 1.29 -16.21
N ASP A 194 14.04 1.94 -15.16
CA ASP A 194 15.21 2.84 -15.23
C ASP A 194 15.83 3.04 -13.83
N ASN A 195 16.79 2.19 -13.46
CA ASN A 195 17.46 2.25 -12.16
C ASN A 195 18.31 3.53 -11.97
N THR A 196 18.66 4.24 -13.06
CA THR A 196 19.40 5.52 -12.97
C THR A 196 18.60 6.62 -12.27
N ARG A 197 17.30 6.41 -12.05
CA ARG A 197 16.42 7.33 -11.32
C ARG A 197 16.41 7.13 -9.82
N VAL A 198 17.00 6.05 -9.30
CA VAL A 198 17.08 5.81 -7.85
C VAL A 198 17.93 6.90 -7.19
N GLY A 199 17.43 7.42 -6.06
CA GLY A 199 18.04 8.54 -5.34
C GLY A 199 17.56 9.92 -5.79
N ALA A 200 16.87 10.03 -6.93
CA ALA A 200 16.29 11.29 -7.37
C ALA A 200 15.19 11.77 -6.39
N ALA A 201 15.13 13.09 -6.20
CA ALA A 201 14.03 13.77 -5.52
C ALA A 201 13.22 14.56 -6.55
N LEU A 202 11.92 14.31 -6.62
CA LEU A 202 10.99 14.94 -7.55
C LEU A 202 9.95 15.71 -6.75
N SER A 203 9.77 16.99 -7.03
CA SER A 203 8.77 17.83 -6.37
C SER A 203 7.68 18.25 -7.33
N PHE A 204 6.46 18.14 -6.86
CA PHE A 204 5.24 18.39 -7.60
C PHE A 204 4.33 19.31 -6.80
N LYS A 205 3.56 20.14 -7.49
CA LYS A 205 2.39 20.79 -6.92
C LYS A 205 1.31 19.72 -6.73
N GLY A 206 0.66 19.75 -5.58
CA GLY A 206 -0.43 18.84 -5.25
C GLY A 206 -1.59 19.56 -4.57
N LYS A 207 -2.81 19.33 -5.05
CA LYS A 207 -4.04 19.84 -4.42
C LYS A 207 -5.04 18.71 -4.25
N VAL A 208 -5.47 18.47 -3.01
CA VAL A 208 -6.45 17.44 -2.68
C VAL A 208 -7.79 18.09 -2.37
N ASN A 209 -8.84 17.74 -3.11
CA ASN A 209 -10.22 18.16 -2.88
C ASN A 209 -11.10 16.92 -2.72
N GLY A 210 -11.35 16.50 -1.48
CA GLY A 210 -12.07 15.26 -1.21
C GLY A 210 -11.29 14.04 -1.70
N ASN A 211 -11.85 13.30 -2.66
CA ASN A 211 -11.23 12.12 -3.26
C ASN A 211 -10.47 12.42 -4.56
N GLU A 212 -10.37 13.68 -4.96
CA GLU A 212 -9.61 14.09 -6.14
C GLU A 212 -8.28 14.72 -5.73
N TRP A 213 -7.21 14.29 -6.39
CA TRP A 213 -5.88 14.83 -6.23
C TRP A 213 -5.33 15.30 -7.58
N ASP A 214 -5.17 16.61 -7.71
CA ASP A 214 -4.50 17.28 -8.82
C ASP A 214 -2.99 17.33 -8.54
N HIS A 215 -2.20 16.80 -9.47
CA HIS A 215 -0.77 16.56 -9.36
C HIS A 215 -0.05 17.10 -10.60
N SER A 216 0.85 18.07 -10.45
CA SER A 216 1.59 18.64 -11.59
C SER A 216 3.03 19.03 -11.26
N GLY A 217 3.92 18.95 -12.25
CA GLY A 217 5.34 19.27 -12.10
C GLY A 217 6.17 18.72 -13.25
N LEU A 218 7.41 18.31 -12.95
CA LEU A 218 8.30 17.70 -13.95
C LEU A 218 8.57 16.25 -13.58
N SER A 219 8.50 15.37 -14.57
CA SER A 219 8.96 13.98 -14.43
C SER A 219 10.46 13.92 -14.16
N SER A 220 10.96 12.73 -13.80
CA SER A 220 12.40 12.50 -13.63
C SER A 220 13.23 12.74 -14.91
N LYS A 221 12.60 12.82 -16.08
CA LYS A 221 13.23 13.17 -17.36
C LYS A 221 13.17 14.66 -17.69
N GLY A 222 12.49 15.46 -16.87
CA GLY A 222 12.28 16.89 -17.12
C GLY A 222 11.03 17.20 -17.94
N ASP A 223 10.29 16.18 -18.41
CA ASP A 223 9.05 16.40 -19.15
C ASP A 223 7.93 16.88 -18.21
N PRO A 224 7.09 17.85 -18.62
CA PRO A 224 5.97 18.31 -17.81
C PRO A 224 4.96 17.19 -17.60
N ILE A 225 4.45 17.10 -16.38
CA ILE A 225 3.35 16.22 -16.01
C ILE A 225 2.24 17.02 -15.35
N HIS A 226 1.01 16.65 -15.67
CA HIS A 226 -0.18 17.13 -15.00
C HIS A 226 -1.24 16.03 -15.07
N GLU A 227 -1.62 15.52 -13.91
CA GLU A 227 -2.39 14.31 -13.73
C GLU A 227 -3.46 14.55 -12.66
N VAL A 228 -4.62 13.94 -12.86
CA VAL A 228 -5.69 13.90 -11.86
C VAL A 228 -5.85 12.46 -11.40
N TRP A 229 -5.86 12.28 -10.08
CA TRP A 229 -5.96 11.00 -9.41
C TRP A 229 -7.23 10.96 -8.56
N ILE A 230 -7.95 9.84 -8.59
CA ILE A 230 -9.11 9.60 -7.75
C ILE A 230 -8.80 8.53 -6.72
N LYS A 231 -9.08 8.83 -5.45
CA LYS A 231 -8.98 7.88 -4.35
C LYS A 231 -10.04 6.79 -4.54
N THR A 232 -9.60 5.54 -4.67
CA THR A 232 -10.52 4.41 -4.80
C THR A 232 -10.97 3.99 -3.40
N LEU A 233 -12.26 4.10 -3.14
CA LEU A 233 -12.91 3.51 -1.96
C LEU A 233 -13.31 2.09 -2.35
N GLU A 234 -12.56 1.10 -1.88
CA GLU A 234 -12.89 -0.33 -1.97
C GLU A 234 -12.91 -0.89 -0.56
#